data_AF-A0A6L6BXY5-F1
#
_entry.id   AF-A0A6L6BXY5-F1
#
_cell.length_a   1.000
_cell.length_b   1.000
_cell.length_c   1.000
_cell.angle_alpha   90.00
_cell.angle_beta   90.00
_cell.angle_gamma   90.00
#
_symmetry.space_group_name_H-M   'P 1'
#
loop_
_entity.id
_entity.type
_entity.pdbx_description
1 polymer ?
#
loop_
_entity_poly.entity_id
_entity_poly.type
_entity_poly.pdbx_seq_one_letter_code
_entity_poly.pdbx_strand_id
1 'polypeptide(L)'
;MNTSPSTSRGTRSVARRARTKLFVALAASASVALIGTTALPASAATNVFTKDDNPSLAELQTQRAAVQQKAAGKASQVNALKASDAQVSSALSALNTNVNAQQDRLEEAERAVAQARADQAAAEAAQSAKQSELDALTAQMKESAVDAYVSMGSANNISVGTDDINDTVNKRTLMSVRANEDIGLVEKFRSVQEDLEIQRGAATAANTRATAGAEQVEGRLNELNKAYAEQQAFAAKVEERLNSALAEADSLAATDAQLSSSITSKQA
;
A
#
# COMPACT_ATOMS: atom_id res chain seq x y z
N MET A 1 68.49 18.92 16.91
CA MET A 1 69.13 18.18 15.81
C MET A 1 68.07 17.36 15.09
N ASN A 2 68.22 17.27 13.77
CA ASN A 2 67.38 16.60 12.76
C ASN A 2 65.96 17.15 12.56
N THR A 3 65.71 18.05 11.61
CA THR A 3 65.82 17.97 10.13
C THR A 3 64.84 17.02 9.46
N SER A 4 63.92 17.67 8.75
CA SER A 4 63.50 17.37 7.39
C SER A 4 62.13 16.74 7.16
N PRO A 5 61.50 17.13 6.03
CA PRO A 5 60.07 17.14 5.80
C PRO A 5 59.63 15.93 4.98
N SER A 6 58.33 15.64 4.95
CA SER A 6 57.81 14.79 3.87
C SER A 6 56.33 15.05 3.59
N THR A 7 56.13 15.78 2.49
CA THR A 7 55.05 15.62 1.53
C THR A 7 54.65 14.14 1.35
N SER A 8 53.41 13.78 1.64
CA SER A 8 52.70 12.77 0.85
C SER A 8 51.20 12.79 1.12
N ARG A 9 50.49 13.47 0.22
CA ARG A 9 49.10 13.14 -0.12
C ARG A 9 49.12 11.69 -0.61
N GLY A 10 48.65 10.79 0.23
CA GLY A 10 48.56 9.37 -0.06
C GLY A 10 47.25 8.80 0.45
N THR A 11 46.14 9.19 -0.17
CA THR A 11 44.85 8.51 -0.02
C THR A 11 45.01 7.06 -0.45
N ARG A 12 45.17 6.15 0.52
CA ARG A 12 45.03 4.71 0.31
C ARG A 12 43.55 4.35 0.49
N SER A 13 42.78 4.42 -0.59
CA SER A 13 41.52 3.67 -0.69
C SER A 13 41.70 2.60 -1.76
N VAL A 14 41.64 1.37 -1.28
CA VAL A 14 41.88 0.12 -1.98
C VAL A 14 40.98 0.00 -3.22
N ALA A 15 41.59 -0.36 -4.34
CA ALA A 15 40.88 -0.70 -5.56
C ALA A 15 39.90 -1.87 -5.31
N ARG A 16 38.62 -1.65 -5.58
CA ARG A 16 37.70 -2.70 -6.00
C ARG A 16 37.09 -2.30 -7.33
N ARG A 17 37.53 -2.97 -8.39
CA ARG A 17 36.83 -3.04 -9.67
C ARG A 17 35.49 -3.77 -9.47
N ALA A 18 34.39 -3.16 -9.88
CA ALA A 18 33.17 -3.85 -10.34
C ALA A 18 32.32 -2.82 -11.12
N ARG A 19 32.52 -2.72 -12.44
CA ARG A 19 31.63 -3.28 -13.47
C ARG A 19 30.26 -2.59 -13.57
N THR A 20 30.17 -1.72 -14.56
CA THR A 20 28.99 -1.40 -15.39
C THR A 20 28.07 -2.60 -15.58
N LYS A 21 26.79 -2.44 -15.26
CA LYS A 21 25.64 -3.22 -15.78
C LYS A 21 24.45 -2.25 -15.73
N LEU A 22 24.01 -1.62 -16.82
CA LEU A 22 23.27 -2.20 -17.96
C LEU A 22 22.12 -3.09 -17.46
N PHE A 23 20.90 -2.69 -17.84
CA PHE A 23 19.65 -3.43 -17.72
C PHE A 23 19.86 -4.94 -17.78
N VAL A 24 19.52 -5.64 -16.69
CA VAL A 24 19.30 -7.08 -16.71
C VAL A 24 17.83 -7.30 -16.38
N ALA A 25 17.06 -7.47 -17.45
CA ALA A 25 15.89 -8.32 -17.43
C ALA A 25 16.35 -9.75 -17.12
N LEU A 26 15.75 -10.37 -16.10
CA LEU A 26 15.77 -11.81 -15.86
C LEU A 26 14.33 -12.14 -15.40
N ALA A 27 13.42 -12.58 -16.26
CA ALA A 27 13.40 -13.85 -16.99
C ALA A 27 13.53 -15.06 -16.05
N ALA A 28 12.45 -15.37 -15.31
CA ALA A 28 12.12 -16.74 -14.96
C ALA A 28 11.13 -17.26 -16.01
N SER A 29 11.68 -17.55 -17.19
CA SER A 29 11.03 -18.27 -18.26
C SER A 29 11.00 -19.76 -17.91
N ALA A 30 9.81 -20.29 -17.61
CA ALA A 30 9.49 -21.70 -17.86
C ALA A 30 8.73 -21.76 -19.19
N SER A 31 9.48 -21.57 -20.27
CA SER A 31 9.02 -21.84 -21.63
C SER A 31 9.00 -23.35 -21.82
N VAL A 32 7.81 -23.96 -21.86
CA VAL A 32 7.62 -25.21 -22.59
C VAL A 32 6.90 -24.84 -23.88
N ALA A 33 7.70 -24.50 -24.88
CA ALA A 33 7.31 -24.60 -26.26
C ALA A 33 8.03 -25.83 -26.82
N LEU A 34 7.30 -26.81 -27.34
CA LEU A 34 7.55 -27.35 -28.69
C LEU A 34 6.65 -28.57 -29.00
N ILE A 35 6.15 -28.56 -30.24
CA ILE A 35 5.72 -29.71 -31.07
C ILE A 35 4.33 -30.27 -30.69
N GLY A 36 3.32 -30.31 -31.56
CA GLY A 36 3.27 -29.99 -32.98
C GLY A 36 1.88 -30.34 -33.49
N THR A 37 1.24 -29.38 -34.15
CA THR A 37 0.11 -29.61 -35.03
C THR A 37 0.59 -30.38 -36.25
N THR A 38 0.50 -31.70 -36.20
CA THR A 38 0.44 -32.53 -37.41
C THR A 38 -0.96 -33.11 -37.51
N ALA A 39 -1.72 -32.55 -38.44
CA ALA A 39 -2.82 -33.26 -39.06
C ALA A 39 -2.27 -34.53 -39.70
N LEU A 40 -2.68 -35.69 -39.18
CA LEU A 40 -2.61 -37.00 -39.83
C LEU A 40 -3.86 -37.78 -39.37
N PRO A 41 -4.37 -38.67 -40.22
CA PRO A 41 -5.77 -38.71 -40.60
C PRO A 41 -6.68 -39.27 -39.52
N ALA A 42 -7.95 -38.90 -39.62
CA ALA A 42 -9.05 -39.78 -39.25
C ALA A 42 -8.93 -41.09 -40.05
N SER A 43 -8.02 -41.97 -39.64
CA SER A 43 -8.27 -43.39 -39.78
C SER A 43 -9.45 -43.64 -38.88
N ALA A 44 -10.64 -43.66 -39.47
CA ALA A 44 -11.67 -44.55 -39.03
C ALA A 44 -11.01 -45.92 -38.88
N ALA A 45 -10.52 -46.24 -37.69
CA ALA A 45 -10.54 -47.60 -37.24
C ALA A 45 -12.03 -47.90 -37.13
N THR A 46 -12.57 -48.36 -38.25
CA THR A 46 -13.63 -49.35 -38.29
C THR A 46 -13.17 -50.48 -37.37
N ASN A 47 -13.31 -50.29 -36.05
CA ASN A 47 -13.65 -51.39 -35.19
C ASN A 47 -15.10 -51.65 -35.53
N VAL A 48 -15.22 -52.41 -36.61
CA VAL A 48 -16.37 -53.20 -36.95
C VAL A 48 -16.84 -53.77 -35.62
N PHE A 49 -17.96 -53.25 -35.13
CA PHE A 49 -18.78 -53.94 -34.16
C PHE A 49 -19.29 -55.20 -34.88
N THR A 50 -18.42 -56.19 -35.05
CA THR A 50 -18.84 -57.55 -35.35
C THR A 50 -19.49 -58.06 -34.09
N LYS A 51 -20.80 -57.88 -34.05
CA LYS A 51 -21.83 -58.67 -33.38
C LYS A 51 -21.34 -60.07 -32.96
N ASP A 52 -20.66 -60.14 -31.82
CA ASP A 52 -20.39 -61.30 -30.96
C ASP A 52 -19.84 -60.72 -29.65
N ASP A 53 -20.71 -60.06 -28.87
CA ASP A 53 -20.35 -59.25 -27.70
C ASP A 53 -19.99 -60.11 -26.48
N ASN A 54 -18.94 -60.91 -26.60
CA ASN A 54 -18.33 -61.64 -25.50
C ASN A 54 -16.81 -61.55 -25.62
N PRO A 55 -16.16 -60.50 -25.08
CA PRO A 55 -14.71 -60.33 -25.16
C PRO A 55 -14.00 -61.58 -24.66
N SER A 56 -12.96 -62.00 -25.37
CA SER A 56 -12.18 -63.19 -25.05
C SER A 56 -11.43 -63.02 -23.72
N LEU A 57 -11.07 -64.14 -23.07
CA LEU A 57 -10.31 -64.10 -21.81
C LEU A 57 -8.99 -63.32 -21.95
N ALA A 58 -8.31 -63.46 -23.08
CA ALA A 58 -7.07 -62.76 -23.39
C ALA A 58 -7.28 -61.24 -23.51
N GLU A 59 -8.39 -60.79 -24.09
CA GLU A 59 -8.73 -59.36 -24.20
C GLU A 59 -9.06 -58.74 -22.85
N LEU A 60 -9.81 -59.45 -21.99
CA LEU A 60 -10.11 -58.99 -20.63
C LEU A 60 -8.85 -58.90 -19.77
N GLN A 61 -7.95 -59.88 -19.87
CA GLN A 61 -6.65 -59.85 -19.20
C GLN A 61 -5.78 -58.68 -19.69
N THR A 62 -5.79 -58.40 -20.99
CA THR A 62 -5.08 -57.25 -21.58
C THR A 62 -5.66 -55.92 -21.10
N GLN A 63 -6.99 -55.78 -21.05
CA GLN A 63 -7.65 -54.60 -20.50
C GLN A 63 -7.33 -54.40 -19.01
N ARG A 64 -7.34 -55.48 -18.22
CA ARG A 64 -6.94 -55.42 -16.81
C ARG A 64 -5.49 -54.98 -16.64
N ALA A 65 -4.56 -55.55 -17.41
CA ALA A 65 -3.16 -55.12 -17.38
C ALA A 65 -3.01 -53.63 -17.74
N ALA A 66 -3.77 -53.15 -18.73
CA ALA A 66 -3.80 -51.73 -19.08
C ALA A 66 -4.38 -50.84 -17.96
N VAL A 67 -5.44 -51.29 -17.27
CA VAL A 67 -6.00 -50.59 -16.09
C VAL A 67 -5.00 -50.57 -14.93
N GLN A 68 -4.31 -51.68 -14.67
CA GLN A 68 -3.27 -51.75 -13.64
C GLN A 68 -2.06 -50.88 -13.97
N GLN A 69 -1.65 -50.81 -15.24
CA GLN A 69 -0.60 -49.90 -15.68
C GLN A 69 -1.03 -48.43 -15.53
N LYS A 70 -2.30 -48.10 -15.88
CA LYS A 70 -2.88 -46.79 -15.62
C LYS A 70 -2.91 -46.49 -14.12
N ALA A 71 -3.31 -47.44 -13.28
CA ALA A 71 -3.33 -47.30 -11.83
C ALA A 71 -1.92 -47.10 -11.24
N ALA A 72 -0.91 -47.83 -11.72
CA ALA A 72 0.49 -47.66 -11.29
C ALA A 72 1.07 -46.29 -11.74
N GLY A 73 0.74 -45.85 -12.96
CA GLY A 73 1.05 -44.52 -13.44
C GLY A 73 0.39 -43.43 -12.60
N LYS A 74 -0.88 -43.63 -12.20
CA LYS A 74 -1.63 -42.72 -11.33
C LYS A 74 -1.15 -42.74 -9.89
N ALA A 75 -0.77 -43.88 -9.33
CA ALA A 75 -0.13 -43.97 -8.01
C ALA A 75 1.22 -43.22 -7.98
N SER A 76 1.97 -43.26 -9.08
CA SER A 76 3.17 -42.43 -9.26
C SER A 76 2.83 -40.93 -9.33
N GLN A 77 1.72 -40.57 -9.98
CA GLN A 77 1.17 -39.21 -9.95
C GLN A 77 0.68 -38.80 -8.55
N VAL A 78 0.15 -39.72 -7.73
CA VAL A 78 -0.24 -39.44 -6.32
C VAL A 78 0.97 -39.15 -5.45
N ASN A 79 2.10 -39.84 -5.64
CA ASN A 79 3.35 -39.45 -4.96
C ASN A 79 3.88 -38.10 -5.46
N ALA A 80 3.72 -37.78 -6.75
CA ALA A 80 3.98 -36.43 -7.25
C ALA A 80 2.99 -35.40 -6.68
N LEU A 81 1.74 -35.79 -6.38
CA LEU A 81 0.76 -34.95 -5.68
C LEU A 81 1.19 -34.72 -4.22
N LYS A 82 1.77 -35.70 -3.53
CA LYS A 82 2.40 -35.48 -2.21
C LYS A 82 3.60 -34.53 -2.25
N ALA A 83 4.44 -34.61 -3.30
CA ALA A 83 5.46 -33.60 -3.54
C ALA A 83 4.83 -32.23 -3.85
N SER A 84 3.66 -32.22 -4.50
CA SER A 84 2.85 -31.03 -4.70
C SER A 84 2.18 -30.53 -3.41
N ASP A 85 1.98 -31.35 -2.38
CA ASP A 85 1.51 -30.90 -1.06
C ASP A 85 2.54 -29.98 -0.40
N ALA A 86 3.83 -30.26 -0.58
CA ALA A 86 4.89 -29.36 -0.15
C ALA A 86 4.86 -28.03 -0.94
N GLN A 87 4.54 -28.08 -2.24
CA GLN A 87 4.36 -26.88 -3.07
C GLN A 87 3.08 -26.11 -2.69
N VAL A 88 1.99 -26.80 -2.34
CA VAL A 88 0.73 -26.21 -1.88
C VAL A 88 0.92 -25.58 -0.50
N SER A 89 1.60 -26.26 0.41
CA SER A 89 1.97 -25.71 1.72
C SER A 89 2.88 -24.49 1.57
N SER A 90 3.88 -24.55 0.68
CA SER A 90 4.74 -23.40 0.39
C SER A 90 3.96 -22.24 -0.24
N ALA A 91 3.04 -22.51 -1.17
CA ALA A 91 2.21 -21.50 -1.80
C ALA A 91 1.24 -20.86 -0.80
N LEU A 92 0.62 -21.66 0.07
CA LEU A 92 -0.24 -21.18 1.14
C LEU A 92 0.55 -20.34 2.15
N SER A 93 1.77 -20.77 2.52
CA SER A 93 2.66 -19.99 3.37
C SER A 93 3.04 -18.66 2.72
N ALA A 94 3.32 -18.64 1.42
CA ALA A 94 3.62 -17.43 0.67
C ALA A 94 2.41 -16.48 0.59
N LEU A 95 1.21 -17.02 0.34
CA LEU A 95 -0.04 -16.26 0.33
C LEU A 95 -0.36 -15.69 1.72
N ASN A 96 -0.20 -16.48 2.78
CA ASN A 96 -0.41 -16.02 4.15
C ASN A 96 0.61 -14.92 4.53
N THR A 97 1.87 -15.09 4.13
CA THR A 97 2.90 -14.06 4.29
C THR A 97 2.53 -12.78 3.54
N ASN A 98 1.99 -12.91 2.34
CA ASN A 98 1.53 -11.76 1.55
C ASN A 98 0.36 -11.04 2.25
N VAL A 99 -0.68 -11.74 2.66
CA VAL A 99 -1.84 -11.17 3.36
C VAL A 99 -1.40 -10.45 4.63
N ASN A 100 -0.58 -11.09 5.47
CA ASN A 100 -0.05 -10.47 6.68
C ASN A 100 0.76 -9.20 6.35
N ALA A 101 1.61 -9.24 5.33
CA ALA A 101 2.37 -8.06 4.91
C ALA A 101 1.46 -6.92 4.39
N GLN A 102 0.31 -7.24 3.77
CA GLN A 102 -0.65 -6.20 3.37
C GLN A 102 -1.43 -5.65 4.58
N GLN A 103 -1.79 -6.49 5.55
CA GLN A 103 -2.40 -6.04 6.81
C GLN A 103 -1.46 -5.10 7.56
N ASP A 104 -0.18 -5.47 7.73
CA ASP A 104 0.81 -4.63 8.39
C ASP A 104 0.95 -3.26 7.71
N ARG A 105 0.96 -3.24 6.37
CA ARG A 105 1.01 -2.01 5.57
C ARG A 105 -0.25 -1.17 5.69
N LEU A 106 -1.41 -1.81 5.79
CA LEU A 106 -2.68 -1.14 6.00
C LEU A 106 -2.72 -0.48 7.38
N GLU A 107 -2.36 -1.22 8.43
CA GLU A 107 -2.29 -0.67 9.80
C GLU A 107 -1.32 0.50 9.89
N GLU A 108 -0.15 0.40 9.25
CA GLU A 108 0.81 1.51 9.20
C GLU A 108 0.23 2.72 8.44
N ALA A 109 -0.47 2.50 7.33
CA ALA A 109 -1.12 3.57 6.60
C ALA A 109 -2.25 4.23 7.42
N GLU A 110 -3.04 3.45 8.16
CA GLU A 110 -4.07 3.96 9.07
C GLU A 110 -3.48 4.79 10.20
N ARG A 111 -2.37 4.35 10.81
CA ARG A 111 -1.61 5.13 11.79
C ARG A 111 -1.12 6.45 11.20
N ALA A 112 -0.56 6.42 9.99
CA ALA A 112 -0.09 7.62 9.30
C ALA A 112 -1.24 8.61 9.00
N VAL A 113 -2.41 8.10 8.61
CA VAL A 113 -3.63 8.93 8.40
C VAL A 113 -4.13 9.53 9.72
N ALA A 114 -4.14 8.75 10.79
CA ALA A 114 -4.53 9.26 12.11
C ALA A 114 -3.62 10.42 12.54
N GLN A 115 -2.30 10.28 12.34
CA GLN A 115 -1.35 11.35 12.59
C GLN A 115 -1.60 12.56 11.68
N ALA A 116 -1.82 12.35 10.38
CA ALA A 116 -2.09 13.44 9.44
C ALA A 116 -3.38 14.22 9.78
N ARG A 117 -4.42 13.53 10.28
CA ARG A 117 -5.65 14.15 10.77
C ARG A 117 -5.43 14.93 12.06
N ALA A 118 -4.59 14.43 12.97
CA ALA A 118 -4.20 15.17 14.16
C ALA A 118 -3.43 16.46 13.81
N ASP A 119 -2.49 16.37 12.87
CA ASP A 119 -1.77 17.53 12.33
C ASP A 119 -2.72 18.55 11.68
N GLN A 120 -3.70 18.07 10.91
CA GLN A 120 -4.74 18.93 10.31
C GLN A 120 -5.52 19.68 11.40
N ALA A 121 -6.04 18.97 12.40
CA ALA A 121 -6.79 19.58 13.49
C ALA A 121 -5.95 20.62 14.26
N ALA A 122 -4.67 20.32 14.49
CA ALA A 122 -3.75 21.25 15.13
C ALA A 122 -3.52 22.51 14.27
N ALA A 123 -3.36 22.36 12.95
CA ALA A 123 -3.18 23.48 12.03
C ALA A 123 -4.44 24.35 11.93
N GLU A 124 -5.63 23.74 11.89
CA GLU A 124 -6.91 24.45 11.90
C GLU A 124 -7.11 25.24 13.21
N ALA A 125 -6.75 24.65 14.35
CA ALA A 125 -6.78 25.34 15.64
C ALA A 125 -5.80 26.52 15.70
N ALA A 126 -4.58 26.36 15.18
CA ALA A 126 -3.60 27.43 15.10
C ALA A 126 -4.06 28.59 14.20
N GLN A 127 -4.67 28.27 13.05
CA GLN A 127 -5.30 29.26 12.18
C GLN A 127 -6.42 30.01 12.90
N SER A 128 -7.31 29.30 13.58
CA SER A 128 -8.41 29.93 14.32
C SER A 128 -7.90 30.84 15.44
N ALA A 129 -6.86 30.42 16.17
CA ALA A 129 -6.25 31.24 17.22
C ALA A 129 -5.67 32.54 16.65
N LYS A 130 -4.97 32.48 15.51
CA LYS A 130 -4.43 33.68 14.83
C LYS A 130 -5.53 34.59 14.28
N GLN A 131 -6.63 34.03 13.79
CA GLN A 131 -7.78 34.83 13.39
C GLN A 131 -8.38 35.58 14.59
N SER A 132 -8.55 34.91 15.74
CA SER A 132 -9.05 35.57 16.96
C SER A 132 -8.10 36.64 17.47
N GLU A 133 -6.77 36.43 17.36
CA GLU A 133 -5.78 37.46 17.68
C GLU A 133 -5.96 38.69 16.77
N LEU A 134 -6.11 38.48 15.46
CA LEU A 134 -6.33 39.56 14.48
C LEU A 134 -7.63 40.34 14.77
N ASP A 135 -8.70 39.64 15.12
CA ASP A 135 -10.00 40.25 15.47
C ASP A 135 -9.87 41.10 16.75
N ALA A 136 -9.14 40.63 17.75
CA ALA A 136 -8.86 41.37 18.98
C ALA A 136 -8.01 42.62 18.74
N LEU A 137 -6.96 42.53 17.90
CA LEU A 137 -6.18 43.70 17.49
C LEU A 137 -7.04 44.71 16.72
N THR A 138 -7.93 44.23 15.85
CA THR A 138 -8.86 45.08 15.10
C THR A 138 -9.80 45.84 16.03
N ALA A 139 -10.30 45.19 17.09
CA ALA A 139 -11.13 45.84 18.09
C ALA A 139 -10.37 46.93 18.86
N GLN A 140 -9.12 46.65 19.29
CA GLN A 140 -8.26 47.63 19.97
C GLN A 140 -7.95 48.85 19.10
N MET A 141 -7.66 48.64 17.81
CA MET A 141 -7.43 49.74 16.87
C MET A 141 -8.69 50.61 16.70
N LYS A 142 -9.87 49.99 16.63
CA LYS A 142 -11.15 50.72 16.55
C LYS A 142 -11.41 51.54 17.81
N GLU A 143 -11.14 50.99 18.99
CA GLU A 143 -11.31 51.68 20.26
C GLU A 143 -10.36 52.88 20.40
N SER A 144 -9.07 52.72 20.07
CA SER A 144 -8.11 53.83 20.04
C SER A 144 -8.55 54.96 19.08
N ALA A 145 -9.08 54.60 17.91
CA ALA A 145 -9.58 55.58 16.94
C ALA A 145 -10.83 56.34 17.44
N VAL A 146 -11.76 55.66 18.11
CA VAL A 146 -12.94 56.28 18.72
C VAL A 146 -12.54 57.22 19.85
N ASP A 147 -11.64 56.78 20.74
CA ASP A 147 -11.10 57.60 21.83
C ASP A 147 -10.41 58.86 21.30
N ALA A 148 -9.57 58.72 20.26
CA ALA A 148 -8.90 59.85 19.63
C ALA A 148 -9.91 60.86 19.03
N TYR A 149 -10.96 60.37 18.36
CA TYR A 149 -12.01 61.21 17.79
C TYR A 149 -12.78 61.99 18.87
N VAL A 150 -13.19 61.30 19.95
CA VAL A 150 -13.91 61.91 21.08
C VAL A 150 -13.02 62.91 21.85
N SER A 151 -11.74 62.55 22.08
CA SER A 151 -10.78 63.42 22.74
C SER A 151 -10.45 64.66 21.92
N MET A 152 -10.41 64.57 20.58
CA MET A 152 -10.17 65.73 19.71
C MET A 152 -11.36 66.69 19.72
N GLY A 153 -12.59 66.17 19.79
CA GLY A 153 -13.80 66.98 20.03
C GLY A 153 -13.79 67.69 21.39
N SER A 154 -13.16 67.08 22.40
CA SER A 154 -13.05 67.61 23.77
C SER A 154 -11.77 68.44 24.04
N ALA A 155 -10.87 68.53 23.06
CA ALA A 155 -9.69 69.38 23.12
C ALA A 155 -9.99 70.82 22.65
N ASN A 156 -11.12 71.03 21.95
CA ASN A 156 -11.56 72.34 21.47
C ASN A 156 -12.05 73.29 22.61
N ASN A 157 -12.07 72.80 23.86
CA ASN A 157 -12.41 73.52 25.08
C ASN A 157 -11.22 73.70 26.04
N ILE A 158 -9.98 73.47 25.58
CA ILE A 158 -8.77 73.79 26.36
C ILE A 158 -8.52 75.30 26.27
N SER A 159 -8.83 76.00 27.37
CA SER A 159 -8.51 77.42 27.56
C SER A 159 -6.98 77.61 27.51
N VAL A 160 -6.48 78.41 26.56
CA VAL A 160 -5.05 78.69 26.29
C VAL A 160 -4.45 79.65 27.33
N GLY A 161 -4.81 79.50 28.61
CA GLY A 161 -4.39 80.40 29.67
C GLY A 161 -3.94 79.63 30.89
N THR A 162 -2.63 79.67 31.18
CA THR A 162 -1.92 79.24 32.40
C THR A 162 -1.42 77.78 32.52
N ASP A 163 -1.05 77.11 31.43
CA ASP A 163 -0.34 75.82 31.54
C ASP A 163 1.12 76.02 32.00
N ASP A 164 1.51 75.34 33.08
CA ASP A 164 2.87 75.28 33.62
C ASP A 164 3.81 74.59 32.61
N ILE A 165 5.07 75.04 32.50
CA ILE A 165 6.08 74.48 31.57
C ILE A 165 6.23 72.96 31.78
N ASN A 166 6.11 72.51 33.03
CA ASN A 166 6.17 71.09 33.38
C ASN A 166 4.97 70.28 32.85
N ASP A 167 3.77 70.86 32.80
CA ASP A 167 2.58 70.18 32.29
C ASP A 167 2.66 69.98 30.77
N THR A 168 3.18 70.97 30.05
CA THR A 168 3.42 70.89 28.61
C THR A 168 4.43 69.78 28.25
N VAL A 169 5.50 69.62 29.04
CA VAL A 169 6.52 68.56 28.83
C VAL A 169 5.96 67.17 29.13
N ASN A 170 5.17 67.03 30.20
CA ASN A 170 4.50 65.77 30.54
C ASN A 170 3.50 65.36 29.45
N LYS A 171 2.68 66.30 28.97
CA LYS A 171 1.72 66.06 27.90
C LYS A 171 2.40 65.64 26.60
N ARG A 172 3.51 66.28 26.23
CA ARG A 172 4.31 65.90 25.05
C ARG A 172 4.90 64.49 25.19
N THR A 173 5.38 64.12 26.38
CA THR A 173 5.92 62.78 26.65
C THR A 173 4.82 61.71 26.61
N LEU A 174 3.65 61.97 27.19
CA LEU A 174 2.52 61.04 27.15
C LEU A 174 1.97 60.86 25.72
N MET A 175 1.90 61.94 24.94
CA MET A 175 1.51 61.87 23.52
C MET A 175 2.50 61.04 22.70
N SER A 176 3.81 61.16 22.95
CA SER A 176 4.81 60.35 22.23
C SER A 176 4.77 58.88 22.64
N VAL A 177 4.50 58.55 23.90
CA VAL A 177 4.28 57.15 24.34
C VAL A 177 3.06 56.56 23.64
N ARG A 178 1.92 57.28 23.63
CA ARG A 178 0.70 56.81 22.97
C ARG A 178 0.87 56.63 21.47
N ALA A 179 1.53 57.57 20.79
CA ALA A 179 1.82 57.44 19.36
C ALA A 179 2.74 56.24 19.04
N ASN A 180 3.71 55.93 19.90
CA ASN A 180 4.55 54.73 19.75
C ASN A 180 3.75 53.43 19.98
N GLU A 181 2.81 53.45 20.92
CA GLU A 181 1.93 52.31 21.20
C GLU A 181 0.99 52.01 20.02
N ASP A 182 0.40 53.06 19.41
CA ASP A 182 -0.44 52.92 18.21
C ASP A 182 0.35 52.39 17.00
N ILE A 183 1.60 52.84 16.80
CA ILE A 183 2.51 52.30 15.76
C ILE A 183 2.81 50.83 16.03
N GLY A 184 3.08 50.47 17.29
CA GLY A 184 3.32 49.08 17.69
C GLY A 184 2.11 48.16 17.42
N LEU A 185 0.89 48.67 17.58
CA LEU A 185 -0.34 47.92 17.31
C LEU A 185 -0.54 47.63 15.81
N VAL A 186 -0.24 48.59 14.94
CA VAL A 186 -0.31 48.41 13.47
C VAL A 186 0.73 47.40 12.98
N GLU A 187 1.96 47.49 13.47
CA GLU A 187 3.01 46.51 13.12
C GLU A 187 2.64 45.11 13.61
N LYS A 188 2.10 44.99 14.83
CA LYS A 188 1.62 43.70 15.35
C LYS A 188 0.45 43.17 14.51
N PHE A 189 -0.49 44.01 14.10
CA PHE A 189 -1.60 43.62 13.23
C PHE A 189 -1.09 43.04 11.90
N ARG A 190 -0.16 43.74 11.26
CA ARG A 190 0.46 43.27 10.02
C ARG A 190 1.20 41.95 10.22
N SER A 191 1.97 41.81 11.29
CA SER A 191 2.68 40.57 11.61
C SER A 191 1.71 39.41 11.83
N VAL A 192 0.62 39.60 12.56
CA VAL A 192 -0.39 38.55 12.79
C VAL A 192 -1.13 38.20 11.49
N GLN A 193 -1.36 39.17 10.60
CA GLN A 193 -1.95 38.92 9.29
C GLN A 193 -1.02 38.06 8.42
N GLU A 194 0.28 38.37 8.37
CA GLU A 194 1.27 37.56 7.66
C GLU A 194 1.36 36.14 8.25
N ASP A 195 1.39 36.02 9.58
CA ASP A 195 1.34 34.73 10.29
C ASP A 195 0.08 33.93 9.94
N LEU A 196 -1.09 34.58 9.87
CA LEU A 196 -2.36 33.93 9.56
C LEU A 196 -2.35 33.31 8.16
N GLU A 197 -1.79 34.01 7.17
CA GLU A 197 -1.64 33.46 5.81
C GLU A 197 -0.72 32.24 5.80
N ILE A 198 0.37 32.26 6.57
CA ILE A 198 1.24 31.10 6.76
C ILE A 198 0.45 29.93 7.38
N GLN A 199 -0.36 30.19 8.41
CA GLN A 199 -1.18 29.16 9.06
C GLN A 199 -2.27 28.60 8.13
N ARG A 200 -2.91 29.45 7.30
CA ARG A 200 -3.87 29.00 6.28
C ARG A 200 -3.21 28.08 5.26
N GLY A 201 -2.00 28.42 4.82
CA GLY A 201 -1.20 27.56 3.96
C GLY A 201 -0.87 26.22 4.62
N ALA A 202 -0.45 26.24 5.89
CA ALA A 202 -0.15 25.03 6.67
C ALA A 202 -1.40 24.14 6.87
N ALA A 203 -2.55 24.72 7.18
CA ALA A 203 -3.82 24.01 7.34
C ALA A 203 -4.27 23.37 6.02
N THR A 204 -4.17 24.10 4.91
CA THR A 204 -4.47 23.57 3.57
C THR A 204 -3.56 22.39 3.23
N ALA A 205 -2.25 22.54 3.44
CA ALA A 205 -1.29 21.46 3.20
C ALA A 205 -1.51 20.24 4.11
N ALA A 206 -1.90 20.46 5.38
CA ALA A 206 -2.24 19.37 6.30
C ALA A 206 -3.52 18.63 5.86
N ASN A 207 -4.55 19.36 5.42
CA ASN A 207 -5.75 18.76 4.86
C ASN A 207 -5.45 17.94 3.59
N THR A 208 -4.63 18.47 2.67
CA THR A 208 -4.20 17.71 1.48
C THR A 208 -3.48 16.42 1.88
N ARG A 209 -2.58 16.46 2.88
CA ARG A 209 -1.90 15.26 3.39
C ARG A 209 -2.87 14.26 4.00
N ALA A 210 -3.83 14.72 4.81
CA ALA A 210 -4.84 13.85 5.42
C ALA A 210 -5.74 13.19 4.37
N THR A 211 -6.16 13.93 3.35
CA THR A 211 -6.99 13.43 2.24
C THR A 211 -6.22 12.42 1.39
N ALA A 212 -5.00 12.76 0.96
CA ALA A 212 -4.15 11.85 0.20
C ALA A 212 -3.83 10.56 0.99
N GLY A 213 -3.64 10.68 2.31
CA GLY A 213 -3.48 9.52 3.18
C GLY A 213 -4.73 8.63 3.22
N ALA A 214 -5.93 9.22 3.27
CA ALA A 214 -7.18 8.45 3.24
C ALA A 214 -7.34 7.67 1.93
N GLU A 215 -7.01 8.28 0.79
CA GLU A 215 -6.98 7.60 -0.52
C GLU A 215 -5.96 6.46 -0.55
N GLN A 216 -4.78 6.64 0.08
CA GLN A 216 -3.79 5.57 0.20
C GLN A 216 -4.32 4.38 1.01
N VAL A 217 -5.02 4.63 2.12
CA VAL A 217 -5.65 3.57 2.92
C VAL A 217 -6.68 2.81 2.09
N GLU A 218 -7.51 3.50 1.31
CA GLU A 218 -8.44 2.84 0.39
C GLU A 218 -7.72 1.99 -0.66
N GLY A 219 -6.63 2.49 -1.23
CA GLY A 219 -5.75 1.72 -2.11
C GLY A 219 -5.22 0.45 -1.45
N ARG A 220 -4.79 0.53 -0.19
CA ARG A 220 -4.31 -0.62 0.59
C ARG A 220 -5.41 -1.62 0.91
N LEU A 221 -6.62 -1.17 1.24
CA LEU A 221 -7.78 -2.05 1.42
C LEU A 221 -8.08 -2.83 0.15
N ASN A 222 -8.00 -2.18 -1.02
CA ASN A 222 -8.18 -2.85 -2.30
C ASN A 222 -7.07 -3.88 -2.60
N GLU A 223 -5.82 -3.59 -2.25
CA GLU A 223 -4.71 -4.55 -2.35
C GLU A 223 -4.90 -5.75 -1.42
N LEU A 224 -5.33 -5.52 -0.17
CA LEU A 224 -5.62 -6.57 0.79
C LEU A 224 -6.77 -7.47 0.31
N ASN A 225 -7.86 -6.88 -0.21
CA ASN A 225 -8.97 -7.63 -0.77
C ASN A 225 -8.55 -8.48 -1.98
N LYS A 226 -7.65 -7.98 -2.83
CA LYS A 226 -7.07 -8.78 -3.93
C LYS A 226 -6.25 -9.97 -3.40
N ALA A 227 -5.44 -9.76 -2.36
CA ALA A 227 -4.68 -10.84 -1.73
C ALA A 227 -5.60 -11.95 -1.17
N TYR A 228 -6.72 -11.56 -0.52
CA TYR A 228 -7.74 -12.52 -0.09
C TYR A 228 -8.41 -13.26 -1.24
N ALA A 229 -8.75 -12.56 -2.32
CA ALA A 229 -9.33 -13.19 -3.51
C ALA A 229 -8.36 -14.18 -4.16
N GLU A 230 -7.07 -13.86 -4.22
CA GLU A 230 -6.02 -14.77 -4.70
C GLU A 230 -5.90 -16.02 -3.81
N GLN A 231 -5.98 -15.86 -2.49
CA GLN A 231 -5.99 -16.98 -1.54
C GLN A 231 -7.20 -17.90 -1.75
N GLN A 232 -8.39 -17.32 -1.92
CA GLN A 232 -9.62 -18.09 -2.18
C GLN A 232 -9.55 -18.82 -3.53
N ALA A 233 -9.08 -18.14 -4.59
CA ALA A 233 -8.91 -18.75 -5.90
C ALA A 233 -7.89 -19.89 -5.89
N PHE A 234 -6.82 -19.77 -5.08
CA PHE A 234 -5.87 -20.85 -4.89
C PHE A 234 -6.50 -22.04 -4.16
N ALA A 235 -7.25 -21.80 -3.09
CA ALA A 235 -7.95 -22.86 -2.35
C ALA A 235 -8.94 -23.62 -3.26
N ALA A 236 -9.73 -22.91 -4.07
CA ALA A 236 -10.66 -23.52 -5.03
C ALA A 236 -9.94 -24.40 -6.06
N LYS A 237 -8.78 -23.95 -6.59
CA LYS A 237 -7.95 -24.76 -7.51
C LYS A 237 -7.39 -26.02 -6.86
N VAL A 238 -7.04 -25.96 -5.58
CA VAL A 238 -6.56 -27.14 -4.83
C VAL A 238 -7.70 -28.13 -4.65
N GLU A 239 -8.88 -27.67 -4.25
CA GLU A 239 -10.07 -28.50 -4.09
C GLU A 239 -10.51 -29.18 -5.40
N GLU A 240 -10.54 -28.44 -6.50
CA GLU A 240 -10.86 -28.98 -7.84
C GLU A 240 -9.89 -30.11 -8.25
N ARG A 241 -8.59 -29.90 -8.03
CA ARG A 241 -7.57 -30.92 -8.33
C ARG A 241 -7.73 -32.16 -7.46
N LEU A 242 -8.08 -31.99 -6.18
CA LEU A 242 -8.26 -33.08 -5.24
C LEU A 242 -9.51 -33.91 -5.60
N ASN A 243 -10.63 -33.24 -5.91
CA ASN A 243 -11.86 -33.90 -6.35
C ASN A 243 -11.67 -34.66 -7.67
N SER A 244 -10.95 -34.06 -8.63
CA SER A 244 -10.60 -34.71 -9.90
C SER A 244 -9.76 -35.97 -9.69
N ALA A 245 -8.74 -35.90 -8.82
CA ALA A 245 -7.87 -37.03 -8.52
C ALA A 245 -8.62 -38.17 -7.78
N LEU A 246 -9.52 -37.84 -6.85
CA LEU A 246 -10.35 -38.83 -6.14
C LEU A 246 -11.33 -39.53 -7.10
N ALA A 247 -12.04 -38.77 -7.94
CA ALA A 247 -12.99 -39.32 -8.89
C ALA A 247 -12.32 -40.27 -9.91
N GLU A 248 -11.12 -39.91 -10.39
CA GLU A 248 -10.35 -40.78 -11.30
C GLU A 248 -9.87 -42.06 -10.61
N ALA A 249 -9.44 -41.98 -9.34
CA ALA A 249 -9.04 -43.15 -8.56
C ALA A 249 -10.20 -44.12 -8.32
N ASP A 250 -11.37 -43.62 -7.92
CA ASP A 250 -12.58 -44.43 -7.71
C ASP A 250 -13.03 -45.11 -9.01
N SER A 251 -12.97 -44.39 -10.14
CA SER A 251 -13.29 -44.95 -11.46
C SER A 251 -12.36 -46.08 -11.87
N LEU A 252 -11.05 -45.95 -11.62
CA LEU A 252 -10.08 -47.00 -11.94
C LEU A 252 -10.27 -48.23 -11.05
N ALA A 253 -10.54 -48.04 -9.75
CA ALA A 253 -10.80 -49.13 -8.82
C ALA A 253 -12.07 -49.92 -9.19
N ALA A 254 -13.15 -49.23 -9.54
CA ALA A 254 -14.38 -49.86 -10.01
C ALA A 254 -14.16 -50.66 -11.31
N THR A 255 -13.38 -50.11 -12.24
CA THR A 255 -13.05 -50.78 -13.52
C THR A 255 -12.23 -52.06 -13.30
N ASP A 256 -11.21 -52.04 -12.42
CA ASP A 256 -10.43 -53.24 -12.11
C ASP A 256 -11.27 -54.32 -11.43
N ALA A 257 -12.15 -53.95 -10.49
CA ALA A 257 -13.05 -54.89 -9.82
C ALA A 257 -14.02 -55.58 -10.81
N GLN A 258 -14.58 -54.81 -11.75
CA GLN A 258 -15.45 -55.34 -12.81
C GLN A 258 -14.69 -56.32 -13.72
N LEU A 259 -13.50 -55.92 -14.21
CA LEU A 259 -12.64 -56.77 -15.05
C LEU A 259 -12.23 -58.06 -14.33
N SER A 260 -11.87 -57.97 -13.06
CA SER A 260 -11.50 -59.13 -12.24
C SER A 260 -12.66 -60.12 -12.10
N SER A 261 -13.88 -59.61 -11.90
CA SER A 261 -15.08 -60.45 -11.83
C SER A 261 -15.37 -61.14 -13.16
N SER A 262 -15.31 -60.40 -14.28
CA SER A 262 -15.52 -60.98 -15.62
C SER A 262 -14.48 -62.04 -16.02
N ILE A 263 -13.21 -61.84 -15.64
CA ILE A 263 -12.14 -62.83 -15.86
C ILE A 263 -12.43 -64.10 -15.07
N THR A 264 -12.78 -63.98 -13.78
CA THR A 264 -13.06 -65.13 -12.90
C THR A 264 -14.23 -65.95 -13.44
N SER A 265 -15.32 -65.29 -13.85
CA SER A 265 -16.50 -65.97 -14.43
C SER A 265 -16.23 -66.69 -15.76
N LYS A 266 -15.17 -66.32 -16.50
CA LYS A 266 -14.77 -67.01 -17.74
C LYS A 266 -13.75 -68.13 -17.53
N GLN A 267 -13.13 -68.18 -16.36
CA GLN A 267 -12.14 -69.20 -15.99
C GLN A 267 -12.73 -70.36 -15.19
N ALA A 268 -13.90 -70.15 -14.57
CA ALA A 268 -14.71 -71.18 -13.92
C ALA A 268 -15.51 -71.99 -14.95
#